data_AF-A0A3C1ZGL1-F1
#
_entry.id   AF-A0A3C1ZGL1-F1
#
_cell.length_a   1.000
_cell.length_b   1.000
_cell.length_c   1.000
_cell.angle_alpha   90.00
_cell.angle_beta   90.00
_cell.angle_gamma   90.00
#
_symmetry.space_group_name_H-M   'P 1'
#
loop_
_entity.id
_entity.type
_entity.pdbx_description
1 polymer ?
#
loop_
_entity_poly.entity_id
_entity_poly.type
_entity_poly.pdbx_seq_one_letter_code
_entity_poly.pdbx_strand_id
1 'polypeptide(L)'
;MRKARYLVAGIAALAKPFFLAGLAFGLQVSDGAQLSIPFLRYLLLPQTVPALCLFFLWQDENRYLAFKPLVAFLAISSIALLAFVAIPAAGNFQALVLAARDAQGLLRLLLAALGILAIDLICLFVLIPKSRGGKIPPI
;
A
#
# COMPACT_ATOMS: atom_id res chain seq x y z
N MET A 1 12.57 -18.79 10.57
CA MET A 1 12.53 -17.39 10.09
C MET A 1 11.63 -17.11 8.88
N ARG A 2 11.16 -18.11 8.09
CA ARG A 2 10.38 -17.89 6.85
C ARG A 2 8.97 -17.32 7.04
N LYS A 3 8.37 -17.47 8.22
CA LYS A 3 7.03 -16.92 8.53
C LYS A 3 7.07 -15.47 9.02
N ALA A 4 8.16 -15.06 9.69
CA ALA A 4 8.32 -13.72 10.28
C ALA A 4 8.18 -12.58 9.26
N ARG A 5 8.51 -12.82 7.98
CA ARG A 5 8.28 -11.88 6.88
C ARG A 5 6.81 -11.48 6.72
N TYR A 6 5.87 -12.41 6.96
CA TYR A 6 4.43 -12.11 6.88
C TYR A 6 3.99 -11.22 8.05
N LEU A 7 4.56 -11.42 9.24
CA LEU A 7 4.29 -10.57 10.39
C LEU A 7 4.82 -9.15 10.16
N VAL A 8 6.07 -9.01 9.71
CA VAL A 8 6.68 -7.69 9.42
C VAL A 8 5.92 -6.97 8.31
N ALA A 9 5.56 -7.67 7.22
CA ALA A 9 4.76 -7.10 6.16
C ALA A 9 3.33 -6.74 6.62
N GLY A 10 2.74 -7.54 7.52
CA GLY A 10 1.43 -7.24 8.12
C GLY A 10 1.46 -5.98 8.99
N ILE A 11 2.51 -5.80 9.80
CA ILE A 11 2.72 -4.58 10.60
C ILE A 11 2.93 -3.37 9.67
N ALA A 12 3.73 -3.51 8.61
CA ALA A 12 3.89 -2.46 7.62
C ALA A 12 2.57 -2.12 6.91
N ALA A 13 1.76 -3.14 6.58
CA ALA A 13 0.44 -2.95 5.98
C ALA A 13 -0.54 -2.21 6.91
N LEU A 14 -0.40 -2.31 8.23
CA LEU A 14 -1.18 -1.51 9.18
C LEU A 14 -0.79 -0.03 9.17
N ALA A 15 0.39 0.34 8.68
CA ALA A 15 0.80 1.75 8.58
C ALA A 15 0.10 2.49 7.42
N LYS A 16 -0.30 1.78 6.35
CA LYS A 16 -0.99 2.35 5.18
C LYS A 16 -2.19 3.24 5.47
N PRO A 17 -3.16 2.84 6.33
CA PRO A 17 -4.29 3.71 6.65
C PRO A 17 -3.87 5.06 7.24
N PHE A 18 -2.75 5.14 7.97
CA PHE A 18 -2.24 6.41 8.49
C PHE A 18 -1.69 7.31 7.38
N PHE A 19 -0.96 6.74 6.41
CA PHE A 19 -0.49 7.48 5.24
C PHE A 19 -1.65 7.97 4.36
N LEU A 20 -2.69 7.15 4.17
CA LEU A 20 -3.89 7.52 3.42
C LEU A 20 -4.73 8.57 4.14
N ALA A 21 -4.87 8.46 5.46
CA ALA A 21 -5.52 9.50 6.26
C ALA A 21 -4.74 10.82 6.17
N GLY A 22 -3.40 10.78 6.26
CA GLY A 22 -2.55 11.96 6.08
C GLY A 22 -2.70 12.60 4.70
N LEU A 23 -2.78 11.79 3.64
CA LEU A 23 -3.08 12.26 2.27
C LEU A 23 -4.45 12.92 2.18
N ALA A 24 -5.48 12.26 2.70
CA ALA A 24 -6.84 12.77 2.65
C ALA A 24 -6.99 14.07 3.44
N PHE A 25 -6.44 14.17 4.65
CA PHE A 25 -6.44 15.42 5.43
C PHE A 25 -5.63 16.52 4.72
N GLY A 26 -4.49 16.19 4.11
CA GLY A 26 -3.68 17.14 3.34
C GLY A 26 -4.44 17.71 2.13
N LEU A 27 -5.16 16.85 1.40
CA LEU A 27 -6.01 17.24 0.27
C LEU A 27 -7.25 18.02 0.72
N GLN A 28 -7.86 17.64 1.85
CA GLN A 28 -9.02 18.32 2.42
C GLN A 28 -8.69 19.77 2.80
N VAL A 29 -7.51 20.00 3.37
CA VAL A 29 -7.01 21.34 3.73
C VAL A 29 -6.70 22.17 2.48
N SER A 30 -6.31 21.53 1.37
CA SER A 30 -5.93 22.22 0.14
C SER A 30 -7.14 22.65 -0.72
N ASP A 31 -8.08 21.73 -0.94
CA ASP A 31 -9.23 21.97 -1.83
C ASP A 31 -10.47 22.53 -1.11
N GLY A 32 -10.47 22.58 0.22
CA GLY A 32 -11.67 22.93 1.00
C GLY A 32 -12.83 21.94 0.82
N ALA A 33 -12.61 20.86 0.05
CA ALA A 33 -13.56 19.81 -0.20
C ALA A 33 -13.74 19.01 1.10
N GLN A 34 -14.97 18.97 1.64
CA GLN A 34 -15.28 18.13 2.79
C GLN A 34 -15.26 16.66 2.38
N LEU A 35 -14.08 16.03 2.42
CA LEU A 35 -13.97 14.57 2.44
C LEU A 35 -14.77 14.06 3.62
N SER A 36 -15.94 13.49 3.33
CA SER A 36 -16.84 13.02 4.36
C SER A 36 -16.18 11.87 5.13
N ILE A 37 -16.25 11.91 6.46
CA ILE A 37 -15.81 10.83 7.36
C ILE A 37 -16.22 9.42 6.87
N PRO A 38 -17.44 9.19 6.34
CA PRO A 38 -17.79 7.90 5.76
C PRO A 38 -16.94 7.52 4.54
N PHE A 39 -16.62 8.45 3.64
CA PHE A 39 -15.75 8.18 2.49
C PHE A 39 -14.35 7.75 2.93
N LEU A 40 -13.81 8.39 3.98
CA LEU A 40 -12.53 8.00 4.57
C LEU A 40 -12.58 6.56 5.12
N ARG A 41 -13.68 6.17 5.78
CA ARG A 41 -13.86 4.80 6.28
C ARG A 41 -13.91 3.77 5.16
N TYR A 42 -14.62 4.06 4.07
CA TYR A 42 -14.65 3.17 2.90
C TYR A 42 -13.30 3.04 2.20
N LEU A 43 -12.44 4.05 2.29
CA LEU A 43 -11.08 3.99 1.76
C LEU A 43 -10.11 3.24 2.67
N LEU A 44 -10.27 3.36 3.99
CA LEU A 44 -9.36 2.80 5.01
C LEU A 44 -9.62 1.32 5.30
N LEU A 45 -10.88 0.88 5.30
CA LEU A 45 -11.26 -0.50 5.66
C LEU A 45 -10.67 -1.56 4.69
N PRO A 46 -10.67 -1.34 3.36
CA PRO A 46 -10.03 -2.27 2.42
C PRO A 46 -8.51 -2.35 2.62
N GLN A 47 -7.88 -1.30 3.15
CA GLN A 47 -6.43 -1.22 3.35
C GLN A 47 -5.94 -2.02 4.56
N THR A 48 -6.84 -2.40 5.48
CA THR A 48 -6.49 -3.31 6.60
C THR A 48 -6.57 -4.79 6.20
N VAL A 49 -7.23 -5.12 5.08
CA VAL A 49 -7.40 -6.50 4.60
C VAL A 49 -6.06 -7.19 4.32
N PRO A 50 -5.06 -6.54 3.67
CA PRO A 50 -3.74 -7.13 3.48
C PRO A 50 -3.05 -7.49 4.80
N ALA A 51 -3.19 -6.66 5.83
CA ALA A 51 -2.60 -6.92 7.14
C ALA A 51 -3.19 -8.16 7.81
N LEU A 52 -4.53 -8.30 7.77
CA LEU A 52 -5.23 -9.48 8.28
C LEU A 52 -4.83 -10.75 7.51
N CYS A 53 -4.78 -10.67 6.18
CA CYS A 53 -4.38 -11.78 5.33
C CYS A 53 -2.95 -12.27 5.65
N LEU A 54 -2.02 -11.32 5.82
CA LEU A 54 -0.63 -11.60 6.17
C LEU A 54 -0.50 -12.16 7.59
N PHE A 55 -1.34 -11.72 8.53
CA PHE A 55 -1.40 -12.29 9.88
C PHE A 55 -1.84 -13.76 9.87
N PHE A 56 -2.89 -14.11 9.12
CA PHE A 56 -3.33 -15.50 8.97
C PHE A 56 -2.27 -16.36 8.27
N LEU A 57 -1.60 -15.82 7.23
CA LEU A 57 -0.46 -16.49 6.58
C LEU A 57 0.73 -16.71 7.52
N TRP A 58 0.96 -15.80 8.48
CA TRP A 58 1.96 -15.99 9.52
C TRP A 58 1.59 -17.14 10.47
N GLN A 59 0.31 -17.21 10.88
CA GLN A 59 -0.19 -18.26 11.76
C GLN A 59 -0.07 -19.65 11.09
N ASP A 60 -0.70 -19.81 9.92
CA ASP A 60 -0.70 -21.06 9.17
C ASP A 60 -0.67 -20.85 7.64
N GLU A 61 0.54 -20.75 7.10
CA GLU A 61 0.75 -20.52 5.66
C GLU A 61 0.02 -21.54 4.77
N ASN A 62 -0.04 -22.83 5.15
CA ASN A 62 -0.61 -23.89 4.31
C ASN A 62 -2.14 -23.80 4.26
N ARG A 63 -2.77 -23.49 5.40
CA ARG A 63 -4.23 -23.34 5.49
C ARG A 63 -4.73 -22.09 4.77
N TYR A 64 -3.94 -21.02 4.78
CA TYR A 64 -4.32 -19.71 4.25
C TYR A 64 -3.63 -19.34 2.93
N LEU A 65 -3.13 -20.31 2.16
CA LEU A 65 -2.49 -20.07 0.86
C LEU A 65 -3.35 -19.22 -0.09
N ALA A 66 -4.66 -19.39 -0.05
CA ALA A 66 -5.63 -18.62 -0.86
C ALA A 66 -5.62 -17.11 -0.56
N PHE A 67 -5.05 -16.66 0.55
CA PHE A 67 -4.94 -15.23 0.86
C PHE A 67 -3.78 -14.55 0.14
N LYS A 68 -2.79 -15.30 -0.37
CA LYS A 68 -1.68 -14.76 -1.17
C LYS A 68 -2.15 -13.97 -2.41
N PRO A 69 -3.02 -14.52 -3.29
CA PRO A 69 -3.51 -13.77 -4.45
C PRO A 69 -4.36 -12.56 -4.03
N LEU A 70 -5.07 -12.62 -2.91
CA LEU A 70 -5.85 -11.49 -2.41
C LEU A 70 -4.95 -10.32 -1.97
N VAL A 71 -3.87 -10.61 -1.24
CA VAL A 71 -2.85 -9.60 -0.87
C VAL A 71 -2.19 -9.03 -2.13
N ALA A 72 -1.85 -9.87 -3.10
CA ALA A 72 -1.25 -9.42 -4.36
C ALA A 72 -2.19 -8.50 -5.14
N PHE A 73 -3.46 -8.88 -5.28
CA PHE A 73 -4.46 -8.10 -5.99
C PHE A 73 -4.64 -6.72 -5.37
N LEU A 74 -4.77 -6.64 -4.03
CA LEU A 74 -4.91 -5.38 -3.31
C LEU A 74 -3.65 -4.50 -3.39
N ALA A 75 -2.46 -5.10 -3.37
CA ALA A 75 -1.23 -4.33 -3.50
C ALA A 75 -1.03 -3.80 -4.92
N ILE A 76 -1.29 -4.61 -5.95
CA ILE A 76 -1.19 -4.20 -7.36
C ILE A 76 -2.23 -3.13 -7.69
N SER A 77 -3.48 -3.28 -7.23
CA SER A 77 -4.52 -2.27 -7.47
C SER A 77 -4.20 -0.95 -6.78
N SER A 78 -3.64 -0.99 -5.57
CA SER A 78 -3.11 0.19 -4.87
C SER A 78 -2.01 0.89 -5.67
N ILE A 79 -1.01 0.15 -6.17
CA ILE A 79 0.06 0.70 -7.03
C ILE A 79 -0.51 1.29 -8.31
N ALA A 80 -1.44 0.59 -8.98
CA ALA A 80 -2.04 1.05 -10.22
C ALA A 80 -2.83 2.35 -10.00
N LEU A 81 -3.55 2.47 -8.88
CA LEU A 81 -4.27 3.69 -8.52
C LEU A 81 -3.30 4.86 -8.24
N LEU A 82 -2.21 4.60 -7.52
CA LEU A 82 -1.13 5.56 -7.28
C LEU A 82 -0.51 6.05 -8.59
N ALA A 83 -0.21 5.14 -9.52
CA ALA A 83 0.34 5.48 -10.83
C ALA A 83 -0.67 6.29 -11.66
N PHE A 84 -1.94 5.89 -11.66
CA PHE A 84 -3.01 6.59 -12.38
C PHE A 84 -3.20 8.03 -11.91
N VAL A 85 -2.99 8.31 -10.62
CA VAL A 85 -3.04 9.67 -10.06
C VAL A 85 -1.72 10.42 -10.30
N ALA A 86 -0.57 9.74 -10.18
CA ALA A 86 0.75 10.36 -10.29
C ALA A 86 1.16 10.73 -11.73
N ILE A 87 0.78 9.93 -12.74
CA ILE A 87 1.11 10.18 -14.16
C ILE A 87 0.53 11.53 -14.67
N PRO A 88 -0.78 11.81 -14.54
CA PRO A 88 -1.33 13.10 -14.97
C PRO A 88 -0.80 14.26 -14.12
N ALA A 89 -0.53 14.03 -12.83
CA ALA A 89 0.11 15.01 -11.95
C ALA A 89 1.54 15.38 -12.39
N ALA A 90 2.32 14.40 -12.87
CA ALA A 90 3.66 14.63 -13.40
C ALA A 90 3.63 15.39 -14.74
N GLY A 91 2.60 15.15 -15.56
CA GLY A 91 2.39 15.87 -16.83
C GLY A 91 1.99 17.35 -16.64
N ASN A 92 1.46 17.72 -15.48
CA ASN A 92 1.07 19.09 -15.16
C ASN A 92 1.53 19.49 -13.75
N PHE A 93 2.84 19.66 -13.60
CA PHE A 93 3.47 20.02 -12.32
C PHE A 93 2.93 21.34 -11.74
N GLN A 94 2.50 22.28 -12.59
CA GLN A 94 1.88 23.53 -12.16
C GLN A 94 0.55 23.30 -11.44
N ALA A 95 -0.32 22.42 -11.98
CA ALA A 95 -1.56 22.04 -11.31
C ALA A 95 -1.32 21.34 -9.97
N LEU A 96 -0.24 20.56 -9.85
CA LEU A 96 0.13 19.88 -8.62
C LEU A 96 0.64 20.84 -7.53
N VAL A 97 1.43 21.85 -7.91
CA VAL A 97 1.89 22.90 -6.99
C VAL A 97 0.73 23.79 -6.54
N LEU A 98 -0.18 24.15 -7.46
CA LEU A 98 -1.40 24.89 -7.15
C LEU A 98 -2.32 24.10 -6.21
N ALA A 99 -2.51 22.80 -6.47
CA ALA A 99 -3.30 21.91 -5.64
C ALA A 99 -2.64 21.52 -4.31
N ALA A 100 -1.34 21.77 -4.13
CA ALA A 100 -0.65 21.57 -2.86
C ALA A 100 -0.65 22.82 -1.97
N ARG A 101 -1.07 23.98 -2.53
CA ARG A 101 -0.95 25.36 -2.01
C ARG A 101 0.48 25.80 -1.70
N ASP A 102 1.28 24.97 -1.03
CA ASP A 102 2.64 25.23 -0.60
C ASP A 102 3.57 24.02 -0.82
N ALA A 103 4.88 24.27 -0.95
CA ALA A 103 5.91 23.25 -1.16
C ALA A 103 5.95 22.17 -0.05
N GLN A 104 5.55 22.54 1.18
CA GLN A 104 5.49 21.60 2.30
C GLN A 104 4.29 20.64 2.20
N GLY A 105 3.17 21.08 1.61
CA GLY A 105 2.03 20.22 1.29
C GLY A 105 2.39 19.19 0.22
N LEU A 106 3.09 19.64 -0.82
CA LEU A 106 3.60 18.79 -1.89
C LEU A 106 4.55 17.71 -1.36
N LEU A 107 5.49 18.09 -0.47
CA LEU A 107 6.43 17.16 0.15
C LEU A 107 5.71 16.09 0.99
N ARG A 108 4.69 16.47 1.76
CA ARG A 108 3.89 15.53 2.57
C ARG A 108 3.12 14.55 1.70
N LEU A 109 2.50 15.03 0.61
CA LEU A 109 1.83 14.20 -0.40
C LEU A 109 2.80 13.19 -1.01
N LEU A 110 4.00 13.64 -1.38
CA LEU A 110 5.02 12.81 -2.01
C LEU A 110 5.58 11.74 -1.05
N LEU A 111 5.86 12.12 0.20
CA LEU A 111 6.30 11.19 1.25
C LEU A 111 5.23 10.13 1.57
N ALA A 112 3.96 10.53 1.64
CA ALA A 112 2.88 9.60 1.90
C ALA A 112 2.65 8.63 0.73
N ALA A 113 2.72 9.12 -0.51
CA ALA A 113 2.65 8.27 -1.71
C ALA A 113 3.82 7.27 -1.76
N LEU A 114 5.05 7.71 -1.48
CA LEU A 114 6.23 6.85 -1.38
C LEU A 114 6.10 5.82 -0.25
N GLY A 115 5.54 6.20 0.89
CA GLY A 115 5.28 5.31 2.02
C GLY A 115 4.32 4.18 1.64
N ILE A 116 3.21 4.52 0.96
CA ILE A 116 2.23 3.53 0.49
C ILE A 116 2.86 2.59 -0.53
N LEU A 117 3.61 3.13 -1.51
CA LEU A 117 4.33 2.36 -2.52
C LEU A 117 5.33 1.39 -1.88
N ALA A 118 6.12 1.84 -0.91
CA ALA A 118 7.08 1.00 -0.21
C ALA A 118 6.39 -0.16 0.52
N ILE A 119 5.26 0.11 1.18
CA ILE A 119 4.47 -0.93 1.87
C ILE A 119 3.89 -1.94 0.87
N ASP A 120 3.39 -1.48 -0.27
CA ASP A 120 2.90 -2.34 -1.35
C ASP A 120 3.98 -3.28 -1.88
N LEU A 121 5.18 -2.74 -2.14
CA LEU A 121 6.32 -3.52 -2.60
C LEU A 121 6.76 -4.55 -1.54
N ILE A 122 6.77 -4.18 -0.26
CA ILE A 122 7.07 -5.12 0.85
C ILE A 122 6.04 -6.25 0.87
N CYS A 123 4.75 -5.93 0.75
CA CYS A 123 3.67 -6.92 0.73
C CYS A 123 3.86 -7.91 -0.43
N LEU A 124 4.13 -7.40 -1.64
CA LEU A 124 4.36 -8.23 -2.82
C LEU A 124 5.62 -9.08 -2.72
N PHE A 125 6.73 -8.49 -2.25
CA PHE A 125 8.01 -9.20 -2.11
C PHE A 125 7.91 -10.40 -1.18
N VAL A 126 7.14 -10.27 -0.10
CA VAL A 126 6.93 -11.34 0.88
C VAL A 126 6.12 -12.52 0.32
N LEU A 127 5.30 -12.29 -0.71
CA LEU A 127 4.55 -13.34 -1.40
C LEU A 127 5.43 -14.18 -2.33
N ILE A 128 6.57 -13.65 -2.79
CA ILE A 128 7.48 -14.39 -3.67
C ILE A 128 8.02 -15.62 -2.91
N PRO A 129 7.82 -16.85 -3.44
CA PRO A 129 8.45 -18.02 -2.88
C PRO A 129 9.96 -17.88 -3.06
N LYS A 130 10.71 -17.85 -1.95
CA LYS A 130 12.17 -17.97 -2.01
C LYS A 130 12.47 -19.28 -2.74
N SER A 131 13.00 -19.19 -3.95
CA SER A 131 13.42 -20.33 -4.76
C SER A 131 14.26 -21.24 -3.85
N ARG A 132 13.76 -22.46 -3.60
CA ARG A 132 14.62 -23.50 -3.06
C ARG A 132 15.54 -23.83 -4.22
N GLY A 133 16.81 -23.46 -4.12
CA GLY A 133 17.82 -23.82 -5.11
C GLY A 133 17.60 -25.26 -5.54
N GLY A 134 17.29 -25.43 -6.83
CA GLY A 134 16.89 -26.70 -7.39
C GLY A 134 17.97 -27.72 -7.13
N LYS A 135 17.69 -28.70 -6.26
CA LYS A 135 18.39 -29.97 -6.33
C LYS A 135 17.90 -30.63 -7.61
N ILE A 136 18.72 -30.52 -8.65
CA ILE A 136 18.61 -31.36 -9.85
C ILE A 136 18.67 -32.81 -9.33
N PRO A 137 17.68 -33.66 -9.59
CA PRO A 137 17.78 -35.07 -9.21
C PRO A 137 18.94 -35.71 -9.99
N PRO A 138 19.82 -36.50 -9.34
CA PRO A 138 20.83 -37.25 -10.07
C PRO A 138 20.11 -38.29 -10.95
N ILE A 139 20.47 -38.29 -12.23
CA ILE A 139 20.11 -39.31 -13.22
C ILE A 139 20.99 -40.53 -12.98
#